data_AF-A0A8J2I010-F1
#
_entry.id   AF-A0A8J2I010-F1
#
_cell.length_a   1.000
_cell.length_b   1.000
_cell.length_c   1.000
_cell.angle_alpha   90.00
_cell.angle_beta   90.00
_cell.angle_gamma   90.00
#
_symmetry.space_group_name_H-M   'P 1'
#
loop_
_entity.id
_entity.type
_entity.pdbx_description
1 polymer ?
#
loop_
_entity_poly.entity_id
_entity_poly.type
_entity_poly.pdbx_seq_one_letter_code
_entity_poly.pdbx_strand_id
1 'polypeptide(L)'
;MPHAITAVRQNTNGLDEYEKTELELLLKTKLEGVPSHHLPALNIADILDQTPRASLLPNIPPDIQLRFFLHNRATIENYARKPIKDEGKQSFEITRAIWFYRLDEAHQFQRFHDIMRWNTAIYVALLAIHSESNKWKHSIHSEVKVSGRQRSSKDSYSPRNSKDTYKPIHPAAIHFITQYLAAVLEHHNTPTSSFTARESFIRAWKSGPWDLFTVFGGAQKKLMKSAMKRLSRDWEAELAVAEKQMDREQYEREVGKFVGGLVPGRKDQGMRVWEVSAEKKGGDGDVGMGDGVSSDQSEDKELSRNELLEALLSPFVPRTKEVGKQDEARVRTGVIEVGGTPVTDMRYAISTVQGVEPRNILPALIRLFPE
;
A
#
# COMPACT_ATOMS: atom_id res chain seq x y z
N MET A 1 17.54 33.53 7.11
CA MET A 1 16.78 34.70 7.60
C MET A 1 15.35 34.22 7.86
N PRO A 2 14.93 34.00 9.11
CA PRO A 2 13.52 33.77 9.39
C PRO A 2 12.83 35.13 9.44
N HIS A 3 12.11 35.51 8.38
CA HIS A 3 11.14 36.58 8.50
C HIS A 3 10.06 36.08 9.45
N ALA A 4 9.92 36.76 10.58
CA ALA A 4 8.83 36.51 11.52
C ALA A 4 7.52 36.81 10.77
N ILE A 5 6.83 35.76 10.34
CA ILE A 5 5.48 35.85 9.77
C ILE A 5 4.59 36.40 10.89
N THR A 6 4.41 37.70 10.84
CA THR A 6 3.66 38.49 11.82
C THR A 6 2.19 38.15 11.62
N ALA A 7 1.52 37.74 12.71
CA ALA A 7 0.10 37.37 12.81
C ALA A 7 -0.74 37.68 11.56
N VAL A 8 -0.88 36.67 10.68
CA VAL A 8 -1.70 36.74 9.47
C VAL A 8 -3.14 37.05 9.87
N ARG A 9 -3.61 38.26 9.52
CA ARG A 9 -5.01 38.65 9.70
C ARG A 9 -5.88 37.75 8.81
N GLN A 10 -6.92 37.15 9.37
CA GLN A 10 -7.79 36.13 8.76
C GLN A 10 -8.69 36.64 7.61
N ASN A 11 -8.43 37.83 7.05
CA ASN A 11 -9.12 38.29 5.85
C ASN A 11 -8.36 37.76 4.63
N THR A 12 -8.82 36.65 4.06
CA THR A 12 -8.29 36.06 2.81
C THR A 12 -8.33 37.03 1.63
N ASN A 13 -9.24 38.02 1.67
CA ASN A 13 -9.33 39.13 0.70
C ASN A 13 -8.17 40.15 0.80
N GLY A 14 -7.26 40.01 1.76
CA GLY A 14 -6.17 40.94 2.03
C GLY A 14 -4.77 40.43 1.71
N LEU A 15 -4.61 39.19 1.24
CA LEU A 15 -3.29 38.67 0.85
C LEU A 15 -2.85 39.30 -0.45
N ASP A 16 -1.66 39.91 -0.44
CA ASP A 16 -1.06 40.41 -1.67
C ASP A 16 -0.58 39.27 -2.58
N GLU A 17 -0.29 39.58 -3.84
CA GLU A 17 0.15 38.56 -4.81
C GLU A 17 1.49 37.92 -4.43
N TYR A 18 2.33 38.63 -3.66
CA TYR A 18 3.60 38.12 -3.20
C TYR A 18 3.40 37.05 -2.11
N GLU A 19 2.56 37.31 -1.11
CA GLU A 19 2.19 36.36 -0.05
C GLU A 19 1.53 35.11 -0.63
N LYS A 20 0.64 35.25 -1.61
CA LYS A 20 0.05 34.09 -2.32
C LYS A 20 1.12 33.25 -3.00
N THR A 21 2.06 33.88 -3.71
CA THR A 21 3.16 33.20 -4.37
C THR A 21 4.05 32.44 -3.37
N GLU A 22 4.33 33.05 -2.20
CA GLU A 22 5.10 32.42 -1.13
C GLU A 22 4.36 31.20 -0.55
N LEU A 23 3.06 31.32 -0.28
CA LEU A 23 2.23 30.22 0.21
C LEU A 23 2.09 29.08 -0.81
N GLU A 24 1.96 29.39 -2.09
CA GLU A 24 1.95 28.39 -3.17
C GLU A 24 3.28 27.62 -3.24
N LEU A 25 4.40 28.35 -3.16
CA LEU A 25 5.73 27.73 -3.11
C LEU A 25 5.87 26.83 -1.88
N LEU A 26 5.42 27.29 -0.71
CA LEU A 26 5.45 26.52 0.53
C LEU A 26 4.60 25.25 0.42
N LEU A 27 3.38 25.36 -0.12
CA LEU A 27 2.47 24.23 -0.32
C LEU A 27 3.10 23.19 -1.24
N LYS A 28 3.61 23.63 -2.39
CA LYS A 28 4.32 22.77 -3.35
C LYS A 28 5.51 22.07 -2.70
N THR A 29 6.27 22.78 -1.87
CA THR A 29 7.46 22.22 -1.20
C THR A 29 7.06 21.20 -0.13
N LYS A 30 6.01 21.46 0.66
CA LYS A 30 5.52 20.50 1.67
C LYS A 30 4.90 19.24 1.05
N LEU A 31 4.26 19.36 -0.11
CA LEU A 31 3.69 18.24 -0.85
C LEU A 31 4.73 17.44 -1.65
N GLU A 32 5.99 17.85 -1.68
CA GLU A 32 7.04 17.17 -2.44
C GLU A 32 7.17 15.68 -2.04
N GLY A 33 7.24 14.80 -3.03
CA GLY A 33 7.38 13.35 -2.83
C GLY A 33 6.07 12.60 -2.67
N VAL A 34 4.94 13.30 -2.51
CA VAL A 34 3.61 12.67 -2.67
C VAL A 34 3.40 12.39 -4.17
N PRO A 35 2.97 11.17 -4.57
CA PRO A 35 2.71 10.89 -5.98
C PRO A 35 1.64 11.83 -6.56
N SER A 36 1.85 12.34 -7.78
CA SER A 36 1.00 13.39 -8.38
C SER A 36 -0.47 13.00 -8.56
N HIS A 37 -0.76 11.72 -8.73
CA HIS A 37 -2.11 11.17 -8.88
C HIS A 37 -2.75 10.78 -7.53
N HIS A 38 -2.01 10.90 -6.43
CA HIS A 38 -2.48 10.45 -5.13
C HIS A 38 -3.35 11.49 -4.43
N LEU A 39 -3.05 12.77 -4.62
CA LEU A 39 -3.84 13.90 -4.15
C LEU A 39 -4.56 14.56 -5.35
N PRO A 40 -5.72 15.19 -5.14
CA PRO A 40 -6.28 16.08 -6.13
C PRO A 40 -5.31 17.25 -6.40
N ALA A 41 -5.44 17.92 -7.56
CA ALA A 41 -4.70 19.14 -7.82
C ALA A 41 -5.15 20.24 -6.83
N LEU A 42 -4.27 20.57 -5.89
CA LEU A 42 -4.50 21.55 -4.84
C LEU A 42 -3.81 22.87 -5.21
N ASN A 43 -4.52 23.98 -5.03
CA ASN A 43 -3.95 25.33 -5.11
C ASN A 43 -4.10 26.06 -3.76
N ILE A 44 -3.60 27.30 -3.66
CA ILE A 44 -3.68 28.04 -2.41
C ILE A 44 -5.12 28.43 -2.03
N ALA A 45 -5.99 28.69 -3.01
CA ALA A 45 -7.40 28.98 -2.74
C ALA A 45 -8.10 27.78 -2.06
N ASP A 46 -7.78 26.55 -2.46
CA ASP A 46 -8.31 25.35 -1.80
C ASP A 46 -7.97 25.31 -0.29
N ILE A 47 -6.78 25.80 0.09
CA ILE A 47 -6.33 25.89 1.49
C ILE A 47 -7.02 27.06 2.22
N LEU A 48 -7.07 28.23 1.57
CA LEU A 48 -7.64 29.45 2.16
C LEU A 48 -9.15 29.34 2.37
N ASP A 49 -9.85 28.71 1.42
CA ASP A 49 -11.30 28.50 1.45
C ASP A 49 -11.69 27.16 2.10
N GLN A 50 -10.71 26.36 2.52
CA GLN A 50 -10.89 25.04 3.14
C GLN A 50 -11.82 24.13 2.31
N THR A 51 -11.64 24.14 0.99
CA THR A 51 -12.53 23.42 0.08
C THR A 51 -12.56 21.92 0.42
N PRO A 52 -13.66 21.19 0.15
CA PRO A 52 -13.73 19.74 0.38
C PRO A 52 -12.57 18.97 -0.25
N ARG A 53 -11.98 19.51 -1.33
CA ARG A 53 -10.80 18.96 -1.99
C ARG A 53 -9.56 18.95 -1.09
N ALA A 54 -9.37 19.97 -0.26
CA ALA A 54 -8.25 20.09 0.67
C ALA A 54 -8.56 19.47 2.05
N SER A 55 -9.82 19.55 2.49
CA SER A 55 -10.22 19.11 3.83
C SER A 55 -10.59 17.64 3.92
N LEU A 56 -11.05 17.01 2.83
CA LEU A 56 -11.47 15.62 2.81
C LEU A 56 -10.82 14.85 1.65
N LEU A 57 -9.71 14.18 1.95
CA LEU A 57 -9.05 13.26 1.03
C LEU A 57 -9.63 11.85 1.26
N PRO A 58 -10.40 11.30 0.30
CA PRO A 58 -11.19 10.08 0.55
C PRO A 58 -10.33 8.83 0.74
N ASN A 59 -9.07 8.84 0.29
CA ASN A 59 -8.15 7.70 0.42
C ASN A 59 -7.25 7.78 1.66
N ILE A 60 -7.45 8.80 2.51
CA ILE A 60 -6.66 9.09 3.71
C ILE A 60 -7.59 8.99 4.93
N PRO A 61 -7.16 8.37 6.05
CA PRO A 61 -7.94 8.35 7.27
C PRO A 61 -8.25 9.77 7.80
N PRO A 62 -9.44 10.00 8.41
CA PRO A 62 -9.87 11.33 8.84
C PRO A 62 -8.93 12.06 9.81
N ASP A 63 -8.18 11.33 10.63
CA ASP A 63 -7.30 11.88 11.66
C ASP A 63 -5.90 12.27 11.15
N ILE A 64 -5.52 11.77 9.97
CA ILE A 64 -4.23 12.09 9.32
C ILE A 64 -4.41 12.81 7.97
N GLN A 65 -5.50 13.57 7.82
CA GLN A 65 -5.81 14.38 6.64
C GLN A 65 -4.72 15.45 6.34
N LEU A 66 -4.91 16.23 5.27
CA LEU A 66 -3.93 17.19 4.78
C LEU A 66 -3.41 18.14 5.87
N ARG A 67 -4.27 18.58 6.79
CA ARG A 67 -3.88 19.38 7.95
C ARG A 67 -2.79 18.70 8.79
N PHE A 68 -3.01 17.45 9.19
CA PHE A 68 -2.04 16.67 9.96
C PHE A 68 -0.72 16.55 9.20
N PHE A 69 -0.80 16.22 7.90
CA PHE A 69 0.38 16.05 7.05
C PHE A 69 1.21 17.33 6.95
N LEU A 70 0.59 18.48 6.67
CA LEU A 70 1.27 19.76 6.51
C LEU A 70 1.92 20.23 7.82
N HIS A 71 1.22 20.02 8.95
CA HIS A 71 1.72 20.36 10.28
C HIS A 71 2.93 19.51 10.67
N ASN A 72 2.87 18.20 10.41
CA ASN A 72 3.90 17.24 10.78
C ASN A 72 4.99 17.03 9.71
N ARG A 73 4.98 17.84 8.66
CA ARG A 73 5.87 17.64 7.50
C ARG A 73 7.35 17.66 7.87
N ALA A 74 7.77 18.53 8.79
CA ALA A 74 9.14 18.57 9.29
C ALA A 74 9.55 17.27 10.00
N THR A 75 8.67 16.71 10.85
CA THR A 75 8.90 15.44 11.54
C THR A 75 9.02 14.27 10.57
N ILE A 76 8.18 14.22 9.54
CA ILE A 76 8.26 13.22 8.46
C ILE A 76 9.61 13.33 7.72
N GLU A 77 10.02 14.55 7.41
CA GLU A 77 11.26 14.82 6.68
C GLU A 77 12.51 14.48 7.52
N ASN A 78 12.47 14.65 8.84
CA ASN A 78 13.56 14.27 9.74
C ASN A 78 13.94 12.79 9.60
N TYR A 79 12.98 11.93 9.26
CA TYR A 79 13.17 10.50 9.01
C TYR A 79 13.30 10.16 7.52
N ALA A 80 13.66 11.13 6.68
CA ALA A 80 13.78 10.98 5.23
C ALA A 80 12.54 10.34 4.59
N ARG A 81 11.35 10.64 5.15
CA ARG A 81 10.05 10.12 4.70
C ARG A 81 9.91 8.60 4.80
N LYS A 82 10.79 7.93 5.57
CA LYS A 82 10.76 6.48 5.75
C LYS A 82 10.05 6.09 7.04
N PRO A 83 9.21 5.05 7.02
CA PRO A 83 8.64 4.55 8.25
C PRO A 83 9.73 3.87 9.08
N ILE A 84 9.68 4.05 10.39
CA ILE A 84 10.61 3.44 11.35
C ILE A 84 9.79 2.57 12.28
N LYS A 85 10.26 1.38 12.66
CA LYS A 85 9.51 0.50 13.57
C LYS A 85 9.50 0.96 15.02
N ASP A 86 10.60 1.55 15.46
CA ASP A 86 10.79 2.05 16.81
C ASP A 86 9.78 3.16 17.15
N GLU A 87 8.81 2.85 18.01
CA GLU A 87 7.76 3.76 18.49
C GLU A 87 8.33 4.94 19.28
N GLY A 88 9.47 4.75 19.95
CA GLY A 88 10.15 5.82 20.70
C GLY A 88 10.80 6.86 19.80
N LYS A 89 11.07 6.51 18.52
CA LYS A 89 11.64 7.44 17.53
C LYS A 89 10.57 8.08 16.67
N GLN A 90 9.65 7.29 16.14
CA GLN A 90 8.61 7.77 15.24
C GLN A 90 7.26 7.33 15.77
N SER A 91 6.33 8.25 16.01
CA SER A 91 4.99 7.88 16.44
C SER A 91 4.26 7.08 15.37
N PHE A 92 3.32 6.25 15.81
CA PHE A 92 2.46 5.48 14.94
C PHE A 92 1.71 6.35 13.90
N GLU A 93 1.25 7.56 14.26
CA GLU A 93 0.55 8.47 13.34
C GLU A 93 1.46 8.98 12.23
N ILE A 94 2.72 9.31 12.54
CA ILE A 94 3.72 9.67 11.51
C ILE A 94 3.98 8.48 10.58
N THR A 95 4.12 7.27 11.15
CA THR A 95 4.24 6.05 10.34
C THR A 95 3.02 5.89 9.43
N ARG A 96 1.78 6.02 9.95
CA ARG A 96 0.55 5.96 9.15
C ARG A 96 0.55 6.99 8.03
N ALA A 97 0.88 8.25 8.33
CA ALA A 97 0.95 9.29 7.31
C ALA A 97 1.92 8.94 6.18
N ILE A 98 3.09 8.37 6.48
CA ILE A 98 4.06 7.92 5.46
C ILE A 98 3.46 6.83 4.54
N TRP A 99 2.79 5.83 5.11
CA TRP A 99 2.15 4.75 4.36
C TRP A 99 0.98 5.25 3.50
N PHE A 100 0.09 6.07 4.08
CA PHE A 100 -1.12 6.53 3.42
C PHE A 100 -0.83 7.56 2.33
N TYR A 101 0.11 8.50 2.56
CA TYR A 101 0.58 9.46 1.55
C TYR A 101 1.60 8.89 0.56
N ARG A 102 1.99 7.61 0.73
CA ARG A 102 2.90 6.87 -0.17
C ARG A 102 4.26 7.56 -0.35
N LEU A 103 4.81 8.09 0.75
CA LEU A 103 6.06 8.84 0.68
C LEU A 103 7.30 7.97 0.51
N ASP A 104 7.18 6.68 0.83
CA ASP A 104 8.23 5.69 0.63
C ASP A 104 7.77 4.58 -0.32
N GLU A 105 8.54 4.36 -1.39
CA GLU A 105 8.16 3.44 -2.45
C GLU A 105 8.07 1.98 -1.99
N ALA A 106 8.80 1.63 -0.92
CA ALA A 106 8.88 0.29 -0.36
C ALA A 106 7.83 0.01 0.73
N HIS A 107 7.13 1.04 1.22
CA HIS A 107 6.13 0.94 2.28
C HIS A 107 4.83 1.64 1.89
N GLN A 108 4.12 1.00 0.96
CA GLN A 108 2.80 1.44 0.50
C GLN A 108 1.98 0.23 0.06
N PHE A 109 0.70 0.43 -0.23
CA PHE A 109 -0.20 -0.64 -0.68
C PHE A 109 -0.41 -0.67 -2.19
N GLN A 110 0.16 0.30 -2.92
CA GLN A 110 -0.03 0.41 -4.37
C GLN A 110 0.90 -0.55 -5.11
N ARG A 111 0.30 -1.40 -5.94
CA ARG A 111 1.01 -2.44 -6.68
C ARG A 111 1.74 -1.98 -7.95
N PHE A 112 1.89 -0.69 -8.25
CA PHE A 112 2.56 -0.28 -9.49
C PHE A 112 4.09 -0.24 -9.36
N HIS A 113 4.57 -0.02 -8.14
CA HIS A 113 6.00 -0.10 -7.83
C HIS A 113 6.48 -1.56 -7.88
N ASP A 114 7.64 -1.77 -8.52
CA ASP A 114 8.23 -3.11 -8.68
C ASP A 114 8.39 -3.83 -7.34
N ILE A 115 8.83 -3.12 -6.30
CA ILE A 115 9.03 -3.65 -4.94
C ILE A 115 7.73 -4.21 -4.38
N MET A 116 6.62 -3.47 -4.48
CA MET A 116 5.33 -3.91 -3.97
C MET A 116 4.80 -5.12 -4.75
N ARG A 117 4.94 -5.12 -6.08
CA ARG A 117 4.56 -6.28 -6.93
C ARG A 117 5.32 -7.54 -6.53
N TRP A 118 6.61 -7.41 -6.28
CA TRP A 118 7.44 -8.54 -5.89
C TRP A 118 7.08 -9.06 -4.50
N ASN A 119 6.84 -8.18 -3.52
CA ASN A 119 6.36 -8.58 -2.19
C ASN A 119 5.04 -9.34 -2.29
N THR A 120 4.06 -8.81 -3.02
CA THR A 120 2.78 -9.49 -3.25
C THR A 120 2.96 -10.87 -3.88
N ALA A 121 3.76 -10.98 -4.94
CA ALA A 121 4.03 -12.26 -5.60
C ALA A 121 4.73 -13.28 -4.68
N ILE A 122 5.73 -12.83 -3.92
CA ILE A 122 6.45 -13.65 -2.94
C ILE A 122 5.48 -14.20 -1.89
N TYR A 123 4.69 -13.33 -1.28
CA TYR A 123 3.79 -13.69 -0.21
C TYR A 123 2.67 -14.64 -0.64
N VAL A 124 2.08 -14.37 -1.80
CA VAL A 124 1.07 -15.25 -2.38
C VAL A 124 1.67 -16.63 -2.71
N ALA A 125 2.88 -16.69 -3.27
CA ALA A 125 3.59 -17.94 -3.55
C ALA A 125 3.90 -18.73 -2.26
N LEU A 126 4.40 -18.04 -1.23
CA LEU A 126 4.73 -18.62 0.06
C LEU A 126 3.50 -19.25 0.74
N LEU A 127 2.36 -18.57 0.71
CA LEU A 127 1.09 -19.10 1.24
C LEU A 127 0.57 -20.30 0.46
N ALA A 128 0.73 -20.30 -0.87
CA ALA A 128 0.33 -21.43 -1.72
C ALA A 128 1.12 -22.70 -1.36
N ILE A 129 2.46 -22.61 -1.29
CA ILE A 129 3.31 -23.75 -0.91
C ILE A 129 3.01 -24.22 0.53
N HIS A 130 2.77 -23.28 1.45
CA HIS A 130 2.38 -23.61 2.82
C HIS A 130 1.05 -24.38 2.87
N SER A 131 0.06 -23.92 2.09
CA SER A 131 -1.26 -24.56 1.97
C SER A 131 -1.16 -26.01 1.50
N GLU A 132 -0.37 -26.25 0.46
CA GLU A 132 -0.16 -27.59 -0.11
C GLU A 132 0.52 -28.52 0.90
N SER A 133 1.60 -28.04 1.52
CA SER A 133 2.39 -28.81 2.47
C SER A 133 1.53 -29.32 3.65
N ASN A 134 0.52 -28.56 4.07
CA ASN A 134 -0.40 -28.98 5.12
C ASN A 134 -1.40 -30.05 4.66
N LYS A 135 -1.85 -30.03 3.39
CA LYS A 135 -2.73 -31.08 2.84
C LYS A 135 -2.06 -32.46 2.89
N TRP A 136 -0.77 -32.53 2.51
CA TRP A 136 0.02 -33.77 2.53
C TRP A 136 0.14 -34.37 3.94
N LYS A 137 0.35 -33.54 4.96
CA LYS A 137 0.44 -34.00 6.35
C LYS A 137 -0.86 -34.67 6.82
N HIS A 138 -2.01 -34.13 6.42
CA HIS A 138 -3.30 -34.74 6.77
C HIS A 138 -3.57 -36.06 6.01
N SER A 139 -3.12 -36.18 4.76
CA SER A 139 -3.28 -37.41 3.97
C SER A 139 -2.44 -38.57 4.50
N ILE A 140 -1.19 -38.33 4.91
CA ILE A 140 -0.31 -39.39 5.43
C ILE A 140 -0.84 -39.97 6.74
N HIS A 141 -1.46 -39.14 7.58
CA HIS A 141 -2.02 -39.62 8.85
C HIS A 141 -3.37 -40.35 8.70
N SER A 142 -4.11 -40.16 7.60
CA SER A 142 -5.37 -40.88 7.38
C SER A 142 -5.14 -42.31 6.84
N GLU A 143 -4.07 -42.56 6.08
CA GLU A 143 -3.81 -43.88 5.47
C GLU A 143 -3.17 -44.90 6.42
N VAL A 144 -2.53 -44.49 7.51
CA VAL A 144 -1.79 -45.40 8.43
C VAL A 144 -2.71 -46.28 9.30
N LYS A 145 -4.05 -46.11 9.26
CA LYS A 145 -4.98 -46.89 10.10
C LYS A 145 -5.68 -48.07 9.41
N VAL A 146 -5.47 -48.31 8.11
CA VAL A 146 -6.17 -49.40 7.42
C VAL A 146 -5.20 -50.35 6.72
N SER A 147 -5.18 -51.58 7.24
CA SER A 147 -4.70 -52.83 6.64
C SER A 147 -3.22 -53.22 6.80
N GLY A 148 -3.01 -54.17 7.71
CA GLY A 148 -1.93 -55.14 7.59
C GLY A 148 -2.20 -56.07 6.40
N ARG A 149 -1.38 -55.98 5.35
CA ARG A 149 -0.91 -57.11 4.53
C ARG A 149 0.12 -56.61 3.52
N GLN A 150 1.39 -56.88 3.82
CA GLN A 150 2.50 -56.63 2.92
C GLN A 150 2.37 -57.50 1.67
N ARG A 151 2.31 -56.88 0.50
CA ARG A 151 2.78 -57.48 -0.76
C ARG A 151 3.86 -56.58 -1.34
N SER A 152 5.05 -57.16 -1.45
CA SER A 152 6.27 -56.55 -1.98
C SER A 152 6.11 -56.22 -3.46
N SER A 153 5.80 -54.97 -3.79
CA SER A 153 5.97 -54.46 -5.15
C SER A 153 7.19 -53.54 -5.17
N LYS A 154 8.33 -54.11 -5.58
CA LYS A 154 9.50 -53.37 -6.04
C LYS A 154 9.11 -52.77 -7.38
N ASP A 155 8.78 -51.48 -7.43
CA ASP A 155 8.87 -50.60 -8.61
C ASP A 155 8.24 -49.25 -8.25
N SER A 156 8.81 -48.55 -7.27
CA SER A 156 8.42 -47.17 -6.96
C SER A 156 9.50 -46.23 -7.47
N TYR A 157 9.15 -45.49 -8.52
CA TYR A 157 9.82 -44.26 -8.94
C TYR A 157 10.05 -43.37 -7.71
N SER A 158 11.28 -43.35 -7.21
CA SER A 158 11.66 -42.45 -6.14
C SER A 158 11.68 -41.03 -6.72
N PRO A 159 10.82 -40.10 -6.25
CA PRO A 159 10.83 -38.73 -6.72
C PRO A 159 12.23 -38.17 -6.56
N ARG A 160 12.79 -37.61 -7.64
CA ARG A 160 14.15 -37.10 -7.71
C ARG A 160 14.48 -36.26 -6.48
N ASN A 161 15.59 -36.63 -5.84
CA ASN A 161 16.35 -35.87 -4.84
C ASN A 161 16.60 -34.41 -5.28
N SER A 162 15.66 -33.50 -5.08
CA SER A 162 16.00 -32.08 -4.96
C SER A 162 16.09 -31.75 -3.47
N LYS A 163 17.29 -31.36 -3.04
CA LYS A 163 17.58 -30.86 -1.69
C LYS A 163 16.94 -29.49 -1.41
N ASP A 164 15.91 -29.09 -2.16
CA ASP A 164 15.10 -27.92 -1.87
C ASP A 164 14.07 -28.32 -0.81
N THR A 165 14.59 -28.53 0.40
CA THR A 165 13.79 -28.83 1.57
C THR A 165 12.85 -27.66 1.80
N TYR A 166 11.55 -27.86 1.58
CA TYR A 166 10.52 -26.93 2.01
C TYR A 166 10.88 -26.41 3.41
N LYS A 167 10.96 -25.09 3.56
CA LYS A 167 11.19 -24.44 4.84
C LYS A 167 9.83 -24.04 5.41
N PRO A 168 9.36 -24.68 6.49
CA PRO A 168 8.14 -24.26 7.14
C PRO A 168 8.21 -22.77 7.50
N ILE A 169 7.21 -22.02 7.06
CA ILE A 169 7.07 -20.61 7.42
C ILE A 169 6.52 -20.53 8.84
N HIS A 170 7.09 -19.66 9.66
CA HIS A 170 6.63 -19.44 11.02
C HIS A 170 5.16 -18.96 11.05
N PRO A 171 4.30 -19.44 11.97
CA PRO A 171 2.89 -19.03 12.02
C PRO A 171 2.67 -17.52 12.11
N ALA A 172 3.47 -16.81 12.92
CA ALA A 172 3.39 -15.35 12.99
C ALA A 172 3.77 -14.64 11.67
N ALA A 173 4.67 -15.23 10.88
CA ALA A 173 5.02 -14.70 9.56
C ALA A 173 3.88 -14.95 8.56
N ILE A 174 3.18 -16.08 8.65
CA ILE A 174 1.95 -16.33 7.87
C ILE A 174 0.89 -15.28 8.21
N HIS A 175 0.69 -14.98 9.49
CA HIS A 175 -0.25 -13.94 9.90
C HIS A 175 0.12 -12.56 9.34
N PHE A 176 1.40 -12.17 9.46
CA PHE A 176 1.92 -10.93 8.88
C PHE A 176 1.69 -10.85 7.36
N ILE A 177 2.00 -11.94 6.64
CA ILE A 177 1.76 -12.05 5.19
C ILE A 177 0.27 -11.86 4.87
N THR A 178 -0.62 -12.57 5.58
CA THR A 178 -2.06 -12.50 5.34
C THR A 178 -2.60 -11.09 5.60
N GLN A 179 -2.16 -10.43 6.67
CA GLN A 179 -2.54 -9.04 6.96
C GLN A 179 -2.06 -8.06 5.88
N TYR A 180 -0.84 -8.22 5.38
CA TYR A 180 -0.34 -7.41 4.27
C TYR A 180 -1.20 -7.59 3.01
N LEU A 181 -1.51 -8.83 2.63
CA LEU A 181 -2.33 -9.10 1.45
C LEU A 181 -3.77 -8.58 1.62
N ALA A 182 -4.34 -8.68 2.82
CA ALA A 182 -5.63 -8.06 3.15
C ALA A 182 -5.59 -6.54 2.98
N ALA A 183 -4.52 -5.88 3.42
CA ALA A 183 -4.33 -4.45 3.26
C ALA A 183 -4.20 -4.03 1.79
N VAL A 184 -3.50 -4.82 0.97
CA VAL A 184 -3.41 -4.61 -0.48
C VAL A 184 -4.78 -4.80 -1.15
N LEU A 185 -5.55 -5.80 -0.73
CA LEU A 185 -6.91 -6.04 -1.24
C LEU A 185 -7.87 -4.92 -0.87
N GLU A 186 -7.87 -4.47 0.38
CA GLU A 186 -8.66 -3.32 0.82
C GLU A 186 -8.28 -2.07 0.02
N HIS A 187 -6.98 -1.82 -0.18
CA HIS A 187 -6.52 -0.69 -0.98
C HIS A 187 -7.03 -0.77 -2.43
N HIS A 188 -7.07 -1.97 -3.01
CA HIS A 188 -7.51 -2.18 -4.39
C HIS A 188 -9.05 -2.11 -4.54
N ASN A 189 -9.79 -2.78 -3.66
CA ASN A 189 -11.23 -2.99 -3.80
C ASN A 189 -12.07 -1.90 -3.13
N THR A 190 -11.61 -1.35 -2.00
CA THR A 190 -12.35 -0.39 -1.16
C THR A 190 -11.42 0.71 -0.63
N PRO A 191 -10.79 1.50 -1.52
CA PRO A 191 -9.74 2.44 -1.12
C PRO A 191 -10.19 3.53 -0.14
N THR A 192 -11.50 3.79 -0.01
CA THR A 192 -12.05 4.97 0.68
C THR A 192 -12.87 4.72 1.95
N SER A 193 -13.25 3.47 2.28
CA SER A 193 -14.32 3.24 3.27
C SER A 193 -13.88 2.76 4.66
N SER A 194 -13.06 1.69 4.75
CA SER A 194 -12.84 1.00 6.03
C SER A 194 -11.49 1.31 6.66
N PHE A 195 -10.42 1.44 5.87
CA PHE A 195 -9.01 1.53 6.31
C PHE A 195 -8.54 0.44 7.29
N THR A 196 -9.40 -0.48 7.70
CA THR A 196 -9.22 -1.42 8.80
C THR A 196 -8.09 -2.40 8.51
N ALA A 197 -8.03 -2.97 7.30
CA ALA A 197 -7.01 -3.94 6.96
C ALA A 197 -5.63 -3.28 6.85
N ARG A 198 -5.56 -2.11 6.20
CA ARG A 198 -4.35 -1.29 6.13
C ARG A 198 -3.85 -0.87 7.50
N GLU A 199 -4.71 -0.37 8.37
CA GLU A 199 -4.31 0.00 9.73
C GLU A 199 -3.86 -1.19 10.56
N SER A 200 -4.60 -2.30 10.51
CA SER A 200 -4.25 -3.54 11.20
C SER A 200 -2.86 -4.02 10.77
N PHE A 201 -2.58 -4.00 9.47
CA PHE A 201 -1.25 -4.31 8.97
C PHE A 201 -0.17 -3.33 9.44
N ILE A 202 -0.39 -2.01 9.37
CA ILE A 202 0.63 -1.03 9.83
C ILE A 202 0.94 -1.24 11.31
N ARG A 203 -0.07 -1.53 12.16
CA ARG A 203 0.13 -1.86 13.59
C ARG A 203 0.98 -3.12 13.75
N ALA A 204 0.65 -4.18 13.01
CA ALA A 204 1.40 -5.43 13.05
C ALA A 204 2.84 -5.29 12.52
N TRP A 205 3.03 -4.47 11.48
CA TRP A 205 4.34 -4.13 10.95
C TRP A 205 5.17 -3.35 11.96
N LYS A 206 4.58 -2.32 12.58
CA LYS A 206 5.25 -1.44 13.55
C LYS A 206 5.71 -2.21 14.80
N SER A 207 4.83 -3.02 15.37
CA SER A 207 5.07 -3.77 16.61
C SER A 207 5.77 -5.12 16.41
N GLY A 208 5.74 -5.67 15.19
CA GLY A 208 6.23 -7.01 14.90
C GLY A 208 7.69 -7.07 14.44
N PRO A 209 8.32 -8.25 14.50
CA PRO A 209 9.69 -8.44 14.03
C PRO A 209 9.80 -8.53 12.51
N TRP A 210 8.68 -8.68 11.79
CA TRP A 210 8.67 -8.98 10.36
C TRP A 210 8.62 -7.75 9.49
N ASP A 211 9.45 -7.68 8.45
CA ASP A 211 9.48 -6.58 7.50
C ASP A 211 9.15 -7.03 6.07
N LEU A 212 8.84 -6.05 5.22
CA LEU A 212 8.76 -6.23 3.78
C LEU A 212 10.15 -6.48 3.18
N PHE A 213 10.18 -7.10 2.01
CA PHE A 213 11.39 -7.14 1.20
C PHE A 213 11.59 -5.76 0.56
N THR A 214 12.51 -4.96 1.09
CA THR A 214 12.75 -3.59 0.60
C THR A 214 13.98 -3.48 -0.30
N VAL A 215 14.97 -4.37 -0.14
CA VAL A 215 16.24 -4.33 -0.87
C VAL A 215 16.33 -5.49 -1.86
N PHE A 216 16.34 -5.15 -3.16
CA PHE A 216 16.58 -6.09 -4.24
C PHE A 216 17.84 -5.72 -5.02
N GLY A 217 18.86 -6.58 -4.99
CA GLY A 217 20.04 -6.46 -5.84
C GLY A 217 19.73 -6.68 -7.32
N GLY A 218 20.59 -6.21 -8.23
CA GLY A 218 20.34 -6.26 -9.67
C GLY A 218 20.04 -7.67 -10.21
N ALA A 219 20.74 -8.69 -9.72
CA ALA A 219 20.47 -10.09 -10.08
C ALA A 219 19.08 -10.56 -9.61
N GLN A 220 18.69 -10.22 -8.38
CA GLN A 220 17.38 -10.55 -7.81
C GLN A 220 16.25 -9.86 -8.60
N LYS A 221 16.43 -8.59 -8.96
CA LYS A 221 15.50 -7.84 -9.83
C LYS A 221 15.30 -8.55 -11.17
N LYS A 222 16.39 -9.02 -11.81
CA LYS A 222 16.32 -9.76 -13.08
C LYS A 222 15.54 -11.07 -12.93
N LEU A 223 15.81 -11.83 -11.87
CA LEU A 223 15.09 -13.08 -11.59
C LEU A 223 13.59 -12.83 -11.35
N MET A 224 13.24 -11.85 -10.53
CA MET A 224 11.86 -11.48 -10.25
C MET A 224 11.14 -10.99 -11.51
N LYS A 225 11.75 -10.15 -12.34
CA LYS A 225 11.15 -9.73 -13.62
C LYS A 225 10.85 -10.92 -14.53
N SER A 226 11.78 -11.87 -14.62
CA SER A 226 11.58 -13.09 -15.40
C SER A 226 10.45 -13.95 -14.85
N ALA A 227 10.40 -14.15 -13.53
CA ALA A 227 9.37 -14.93 -12.86
C ALA A 227 7.98 -14.28 -13.01
N MET A 228 7.88 -12.96 -12.84
CA MET A 228 6.65 -12.20 -13.03
C MET A 228 6.15 -12.30 -14.47
N LYS A 229 7.04 -12.18 -15.48
CA LYS A 229 6.65 -12.33 -16.89
C LYS A 229 6.08 -13.73 -17.18
N ARG A 230 6.66 -14.79 -16.60
CA ARG A 230 6.12 -16.14 -16.69
C ARG A 230 4.74 -16.20 -16.05
N LEU A 231 4.64 -15.82 -14.77
CA LEU A 231 3.42 -15.88 -13.99
C LEU A 231 2.27 -15.08 -14.62
N SER A 232 2.54 -13.91 -15.22
CA SER A 232 1.49 -13.14 -15.91
C SER A 232 0.82 -13.93 -17.03
N ARG A 233 1.57 -14.70 -17.82
CA ARG A 233 1.00 -15.55 -18.88
C ARG A 233 0.24 -16.73 -18.30
N ASP A 234 0.82 -17.36 -17.27
CA ASP A 234 0.20 -18.51 -16.61
C ASP A 234 -1.13 -18.09 -15.92
N TRP A 235 -1.17 -16.88 -15.36
CA TRP A 235 -2.38 -16.29 -14.76
C TRP A 235 -3.46 -16.00 -15.79
N GLU A 236 -3.13 -15.47 -16.97
CA GLU A 236 -4.12 -15.27 -18.05
C GLU A 236 -4.83 -16.59 -18.41
N ALA A 237 -4.08 -17.69 -18.50
CA ALA A 237 -4.64 -19.01 -18.77
C ALA A 237 -5.50 -19.53 -17.60
N GLU A 238 -5.02 -19.42 -16.36
CA GLU A 238 -5.73 -19.87 -15.17
C GLU A 238 -7.04 -19.11 -14.96
N LEU A 239 -7.04 -17.78 -15.11
CA LEU A 239 -8.25 -16.97 -14.99
C LEU A 239 -9.28 -17.32 -16.08
N ALA A 240 -8.83 -17.64 -17.30
CA ALA A 240 -9.72 -18.12 -18.36
C ALA A 240 -10.31 -19.51 -18.07
N VAL A 241 -9.61 -20.37 -17.33
CA VAL A 241 -10.15 -21.65 -16.85
C VAL A 241 -11.19 -21.39 -15.75
N ALA A 242 -10.87 -20.55 -14.77
CA ALA A 242 -11.78 -20.21 -13.68
C ALA A 242 -13.09 -19.57 -14.21
N GLU A 243 -13.01 -18.65 -15.16
CA GLU A 243 -14.17 -18.02 -15.80
C GLU A 243 -15.05 -19.02 -16.58
N LYS A 244 -14.49 -20.12 -17.10
CA LYS A 244 -15.26 -21.18 -17.76
C LYS A 244 -15.90 -22.16 -16.79
N GLN A 245 -15.28 -22.34 -15.62
CA GLN A 245 -15.73 -23.32 -14.61
C GLN A 245 -16.75 -22.73 -13.63
N MET A 246 -16.66 -21.43 -13.38
CA MET A 246 -17.57 -20.68 -12.51
C MET A 246 -18.55 -19.88 -13.36
N ASP A 247 -19.77 -19.67 -12.87
CA ASP A 247 -20.62 -18.64 -13.46
C ASP A 247 -20.04 -17.23 -13.18
N ARG A 248 -20.57 -16.22 -13.87
CA ARG A 248 -20.05 -14.85 -13.76
C ARG A 248 -20.13 -14.28 -12.35
N GLU A 249 -21.22 -14.53 -11.62
CA GLU A 249 -21.40 -13.99 -10.27
C GLU A 249 -20.46 -14.68 -9.28
N GLN A 250 -20.32 -16.00 -9.40
CA GLN A 250 -19.37 -16.77 -8.63
C GLN A 250 -17.92 -16.31 -8.90
N TYR A 251 -17.56 -16.13 -10.18
CA TYR A 251 -16.23 -15.66 -10.56
C TYR A 251 -15.92 -14.28 -9.96
N GLU A 252 -16.83 -13.31 -10.10
CA GLU A 252 -16.60 -11.96 -9.56
C GLU A 252 -16.45 -11.98 -8.04
N ARG A 253 -17.28 -12.76 -7.33
CA ARG A 253 -17.25 -12.90 -5.87
C ARG A 253 -15.99 -13.61 -5.37
N GLU A 254 -15.60 -14.72 -6.00
CA GLU A 254 -14.52 -15.57 -5.49
C GLU A 254 -13.15 -15.21 -6.06
N VAL A 255 -13.09 -14.77 -7.32
CA VAL A 255 -11.84 -14.54 -8.07
C VAL A 255 -11.64 -13.05 -8.39
N GLY A 256 -12.69 -12.36 -8.83
CA GLY A 256 -12.65 -10.97 -9.30
C GLY A 256 -11.96 -10.02 -8.32
N LYS A 257 -12.23 -10.18 -7.02
CA LYS A 257 -11.61 -9.38 -5.94
C LYS A 257 -10.07 -9.47 -5.86
N PHE A 258 -9.46 -10.53 -6.36
CA PHE A 258 -8.00 -10.69 -6.40
C PHE A 258 -7.38 -10.11 -7.66
N VAL A 259 -8.16 -10.08 -8.75
CA VAL A 259 -7.73 -9.64 -10.07
C VAL A 259 -7.47 -8.15 -10.04
N GLY A 260 -6.25 -7.74 -10.41
CA GLY A 260 -5.88 -6.34 -10.31
C GLY A 260 -5.34 -5.94 -8.92
N GLY A 261 -5.57 -6.73 -7.87
CA GLY A 261 -4.99 -6.51 -6.56
C GLY A 261 -3.75 -7.39 -6.35
N LEU A 262 -4.00 -8.66 -6.06
CA LEU A 262 -2.99 -9.66 -5.72
C LEU A 262 -2.46 -10.41 -6.94
N VAL A 263 -3.29 -10.57 -7.98
CA VAL A 263 -2.92 -11.29 -9.20
C VAL A 263 -3.00 -10.37 -10.42
N PRO A 264 -2.17 -10.61 -11.45
CA PRO A 264 -2.28 -9.89 -12.71
C PRO A 264 -3.68 -10.10 -13.33
N GLY A 265 -4.28 -9.02 -13.83
CA GLY A 265 -5.49 -9.12 -14.64
C GLY A 265 -5.18 -9.44 -16.09
N ARG A 266 -6.23 -9.75 -16.86
CA ARG A 266 -6.08 -10.00 -18.30
C ARG A 266 -5.86 -8.69 -19.06
N LYS A 267 -5.14 -8.75 -20.18
CA LYS A 267 -4.89 -7.57 -21.05
C LYS A 267 -6.17 -7.04 -21.71
N ASP A 268 -7.10 -7.94 -22.02
CA ASP A 268 -8.38 -7.66 -22.70
C ASP A 268 -9.48 -7.20 -21.74
N GLN A 269 -9.36 -7.50 -20.44
CA GLN A 269 -10.17 -6.89 -19.39
C GLN A 269 -9.92 -5.38 -19.25
N GLY A 270 -9.04 -4.84 -20.11
CA GLY A 270 -8.85 -3.43 -20.38
C GLY A 270 -9.03 -2.69 -19.10
N MET A 271 -8.10 -2.94 -18.14
CA MET A 271 -8.12 -2.32 -16.81
C MET A 271 -8.70 -0.94 -17.06
N ARG A 272 -9.95 -0.71 -16.65
CA ARG A 272 -10.50 0.64 -16.66
C ARG A 272 -9.51 1.31 -15.75
N VAL A 273 -8.56 1.99 -16.38
CA VAL A 273 -7.49 2.66 -15.69
C VAL A 273 -8.29 3.62 -14.85
N TRP A 274 -8.45 3.31 -13.56
CA TRP A 274 -9.20 4.15 -12.64
C TRP A 274 -8.53 5.54 -12.57
N GLU A 275 -7.36 5.71 -13.20
CA GLU A 275 -6.75 6.97 -13.63
C GLU A 275 -7.09 7.38 -15.09
N VAL A 276 -8.35 7.59 -15.48
CA VAL A 276 -8.71 8.63 -16.48
C VAL A 276 -10.15 9.09 -16.23
N SER A 277 -10.38 9.85 -15.17
CA SER A 277 -11.54 10.76 -15.10
C SER A 277 -11.16 12.15 -14.60
N ALA A 278 -9.86 12.48 -14.55
CA ALA A 278 -9.40 13.80 -14.16
C ALA A 278 -9.33 14.82 -15.32
N GLU A 279 -9.54 14.43 -16.57
CA GLU A 279 -9.56 15.37 -17.71
C GLU A 279 -10.65 15.04 -18.73
N LYS A 280 -11.91 15.28 -18.36
CA LYS A 280 -12.92 15.69 -19.35
C LYS A 280 -13.32 17.12 -19.06
N LYS A 281 -12.81 18.00 -19.91
CA LYS A 281 -13.19 19.41 -20.05
C LYS A 281 -14.71 19.60 -20.01
N GLY A 282 -15.11 20.60 -19.22
CA GLY A 282 -16.23 21.52 -19.42
C GLY A 282 -17.45 21.00 -20.19
N GLY A 283 -18.51 20.74 -19.44
CA GLY A 283 -19.88 20.88 -19.93
C GLY A 283 -20.64 21.72 -18.91
N ASP A 284 -20.93 22.97 -19.29
CA ASP A 284 -21.85 23.85 -18.57
C ASP A 284 -23.19 23.13 -18.39
N GLY A 285 -23.54 22.87 -17.13
CA GLY A 285 -24.83 22.35 -16.72
C GLY A 285 -25.40 23.27 -15.65
N ASP A 286 -26.01 24.35 -16.12
CA ASP A 286 -26.88 25.24 -15.36
C ASP A 286 -28.01 24.43 -14.71
N VAL A 287 -28.06 24.39 -13.38
CA VAL A 287 -29.16 23.80 -12.61
C VAL A 287 -29.63 24.84 -11.61
N GLY A 288 -30.86 25.31 -11.85
CA GLY A 288 -31.51 26.42 -11.18
C GLY A 288 -31.61 26.27 -9.66
N MET A 289 -31.38 27.40 -9.00
CA MET A 289 -31.63 27.63 -7.59
C MET A 289 -33.13 27.55 -7.26
N GLY A 290 -33.45 26.70 -6.29
CA GLY A 290 -34.71 26.77 -5.54
C GLY A 290 -34.54 27.70 -4.34
N ASP A 291 -35.38 28.74 -4.31
CA ASP A 291 -35.53 29.70 -3.22
C ASP A 291 -35.94 29.01 -1.91
N GLY A 292 -35.19 29.25 -0.84
CA GLY A 292 -35.35 28.56 0.45
C GLY A 292 -34.93 29.41 1.64
N VAL A 293 -35.81 30.36 1.99
CA VAL A 293 -36.11 30.88 3.35
C VAL A 293 -34.94 31.01 4.33
N SER A 294 -34.48 32.25 4.46
CA SER A 294 -33.61 32.75 5.52
C SER A 294 -34.25 32.65 6.91
N SER A 295 -33.68 31.83 7.79
CA SER A 295 -33.84 31.97 9.24
C SER A 295 -32.58 32.60 9.80
N ASP A 296 -32.71 33.86 10.18
CA ASP A 296 -31.68 34.71 10.76
C ASP A 296 -31.47 34.31 12.22
N GLN A 297 -30.50 33.44 12.45
CA GLN A 297 -29.92 33.20 13.76
C GLN A 297 -28.47 33.69 13.72
N SER A 298 -28.29 34.89 14.25
CA SER A 298 -26.99 35.49 14.56
C SER A 298 -26.37 34.73 15.73
N GLU A 299 -25.85 33.53 15.47
CA GLU A 299 -24.86 32.91 16.34
C GLU A 299 -23.54 33.67 16.16
N ASP A 300 -22.92 34.02 17.29
CA ASP A 300 -21.59 34.61 17.37
C ASP A 300 -20.63 33.79 16.49
N LYS A 301 -20.30 34.33 15.31
CA LYS A 301 -19.29 33.78 14.41
C LYS A 301 -17.93 33.93 15.07
N GLU A 302 -17.63 33.01 15.99
CA GLU A 302 -16.27 32.64 16.33
C GLU A 302 -15.57 32.46 14.97
N LEU A 303 -14.65 33.38 14.64
CA LEU A 303 -13.96 33.38 13.37
C LEU A 303 -13.24 32.05 13.25
N SER A 304 -13.88 31.11 12.52
CA SER A 304 -13.40 29.75 12.36
C SER A 304 -11.97 29.81 11.85
N ARG A 305 -11.03 29.50 12.74
CA ARG A 305 -9.60 29.60 12.48
C ARG A 305 -9.28 28.68 11.31
N ASN A 306 -8.64 29.21 10.26
CA ASN A 306 -8.22 28.37 9.14
C ASN A 306 -7.04 27.48 9.57
N GLU A 307 -7.37 26.28 10.01
CA GLU A 307 -6.41 25.32 10.55
C GLU A 307 -5.49 24.74 9.47
N LEU A 308 -5.95 24.68 8.21
CA LEU A 308 -5.15 24.23 7.07
C LEU A 308 -4.05 25.25 6.73
N LEU A 309 -4.37 26.54 6.75
CA LEU A 309 -3.39 27.61 6.55
C LEU A 309 -2.36 27.61 7.69
N GLU A 310 -2.80 27.45 8.94
CA GLU A 310 -1.87 27.32 10.08
C GLU A 310 -0.94 26.09 9.95
N ALA A 311 -1.49 24.95 9.52
CA ALA A 311 -0.69 23.75 9.25
C ALA A 311 0.30 23.97 8.09
N LEU A 312 -0.12 24.68 7.04
CA LEU A 312 0.75 25.06 5.93
C LEU A 312 1.91 25.94 6.42
N LEU A 313 1.63 26.92 7.28
CA LEU A 313 2.62 27.84 7.86
C LEU A 313 3.50 27.21 8.95
N SER A 314 3.19 26.00 9.42
CA SER A 314 4.00 25.32 10.44
C SER A 314 5.47 25.17 9.98
N PRO A 315 6.47 25.42 10.85
CA PRO A 315 7.88 25.46 10.45
C PRO A 315 8.32 24.23 9.66
N PHE A 316 8.97 24.46 8.52
CA PHE A 316 9.49 23.41 7.67
C PHE A 316 10.81 23.83 7.04
N VAL A 317 11.84 23.02 7.24
CA VAL A 317 13.15 23.20 6.60
C VAL A 317 13.32 22.06 5.61
N PRO A 318 13.24 22.32 4.29
CA PRO A 318 13.47 21.30 3.29
C PRO A 318 14.87 20.70 3.46
N ARG A 319 14.97 19.37 3.40
CA ARG A 319 16.29 18.72 3.37
C ARG A 319 17.00 19.10 2.07
N THR A 320 18.22 19.60 2.20
CA THR A 320 19.09 19.78 1.04
C THR A 320 19.52 18.40 0.51
N LYS A 321 19.70 18.28 -0.81
CA LYS A 321 20.12 17.02 -1.45
C LYS A 321 21.41 16.42 -0.88
N GLU A 322 22.25 17.25 -0.27
CA GLU A 322 23.51 16.83 0.35
C GLU A 322 23.30 15.99 1.61
N VAL A 323 22.38 16.39 2.48
CA VAL A 323 22.04 15.65 3.71
C VAL A 323 21.43 14.29 3.36
N GLY A 324 20.63 14.22 2.29
CA GLY A 324 20.02 12.98 1.81
C GLY A 324 21.04 11.89 1.46
N LYS A 325 22.14 12.26 0.79
CA LYS A 325 23.19 11.28 0.43
C LYS A 325 23.90 10.71 1.65
N GLN A 326 24.13 11.53 2.67
CA GLN A 326 24.81 11.10 3.89
C GLN A 326 23.93 10.15 4.71
N ASP A 327 22.63 10.42 4.81
CA ASP A 327 21.70 9.52 5.49
C ASP A 327 21.44 8.24 4.71
N GLU A 328 21.34 8.30 3.37
CA GLU A 328 21.33 7.08 2.56
C GLU A 328 22.58 6.24 2.77
N ALA A 329 23.75 6.87 2.87
CA ALA A 329 24.98 6.17 3.19
C ALA A 329 24.92 5.55 4.59
N ARG A 330 24.38 6.25 5.59
CA ARG A 330 24.21 5.73 6.97
C ARG A 330 23.23 4.55 7.05
N VAL A 331 22.14 4.61 6.28
CA VAL A 331 21.21 3.48 6.12
C VAL A 331 21.94 2.31 5.45
N ARG A 332 22.74 2.55 4.42
CA ARG A 332 23.53 1.50 3.74
C ARG A 332 24.62 0.89 4.62
N THR A 333 25.23 1.68 5.51
CA THR A 333 26.25 1.18 6.45
C THR A 333 25.64 0.48 7.67
N GLY A 334 24.31 0.33 7.73
CA GLY A 334 23.61 -0.36 8.83
C GLY A 334 23.67 0.39 10.16
N VAL A 335 24.04 1.68 10.15
CA VAL A 335 24.11 2.51 11.36
C VAL A 335 22.71 2.89 11.84
N ILE A 336 21.74 2.91 10.91
CA ILE A 336 20.33 2.94 11.26
C ILE A 336 19.84 1.49 11.09
N GLU A 337 19.64 0.79 12.21
CA GLU A 337 18.92 -0.48 12.20
C GLU A 337 17.55 -0.23 11.56
N VAL A 338 17.39 -0.66 10.31
CA VAL A 338 16.07 -0.83 9.71
C VAL A 338 15.46 -1.99 10.47
N GLY A 339 14.69 -1.65 11.52
CA GLY A 339 14.14 -2.65 12.44
C GLY A 339 13.28 -3.64 11.67
N GLY A 340 13.62 -4.92 11.74
CA GLY A 340 12.81 -6.00 11.20
C GLY A 340 13.58 -6.95 10.27
N THR A 341 13.10 -8.18 10.19
CA THR A 341 13.64 -9.23 9.32
C THR A 341 12.57 -9.63 8.32
N PRO A 342 12.89 -9.83 7.03
CA PRO A 342 11.93 -10.40 6.10
C PRO A 342 11.43 -11.76 6.57
N VAL A 343 10.19 -12.11 6.22
CA VAL A 343 9.53 -13.36 6.65
C VAL A 343 10.28 -14.65 6.29
N THR A 344 11.20 -14.59 5.33
CA THR A 344 12.10 -15.67 4.94
C THR A 344 13.31 -15.12 4.19
N ASP A 345 14.31 -15.96 3.92
CA ASP A 345 15.46 -15.59 3.09
C ASP A 345 15.04 -15.25 1.64
N MET A 346 15.64 -14.20 1.08
CA MET A 346 15.33 -13.71 -0.26
C MET A 346 15.54 -14.78 -1.34
N ARG A 347 16.55 -15.65 -1.24
CA ARG A 347 16.78 -16.70 -2.26
C ARG A 347 15.65 -17.72 -2.23
N TYR A 348 15.20 -18.10 -1.04
CA TYR A 348 14.05 -19.00 -0.87
C TYR A 348 12.75 -18.35 -1.37
N ALA A 349 12.52 -17.07 -1.05
CA ALA A 349 11.38 -16.32 -1.55
C ALA A 349 11.32 -16.29 -3.09
N ILE A 350 12.43 -15.97 -3.75
CA ILE A 350 12.50 -15.94 -5.22
C ILE A 350 12.29 -17.34 -5.81
N SER A 351 12.93 -18.37 -5.24
CA SER A 351 12.76 -19.76 -5.68
C SER A 351 11.30 -20.21 -5.57
N THR A 352 10.61 -19.82 -4.48
CA THR A 352 9.18 -20.07 -4.28
C THR A 352 8.34 -19.46 -5.41
N VAL A 353 8.56 -18.19 -5.76
CA VAL A 353 7.86 -17.53 -6.88
C VAL A 353 8.17 -18.20 -8.23
N GLN A 354 9.40 -18.67 -8.42
CA GLN A 354 9.79 -19.36 -9.65
C GLN A 354 9.15 -20.74 -9.80
N GLY A 355 8.93 -21.46 -8.69
CA GLY A 355 8.38 -22.81 -8.69
C GLY A 355 6.85 -22.89 -8.60
N VAL A 356 6.19 -21.85 -8.08
CA VAL A 356 4.73 -21.88 -7.90
C VAL A 356 3.98 -21.71 -9.22
N GLU A 357 2.78 -22.28 -9.29
CA GLU A 357 1.86 -22.16 -10.43
C GLU A 357 0.54 -21.52 -9.99
N PRO A 358 -0.12 -20.72 -10.86
CA PRO A 358 -1.42 -20.11 -10.55
C PRO A 358 -2.50 -21.09 -10.06
N ARG A 359 -2.58 -22.29 -10.63
CA ARG A 359 -3.50 -23.37 -10.18
C ARG A 359 -3.34 -23.77 -8.71
N ASN A 360 -2.16 -23.53 -8.14
CA ASN A 360 -1.88 -23.80 -6.72
C ASN A 360 -2.15 -22.57 -5.85
N ILE A 361 -1.93 -21.38 -6.43
CA ILE A 361 -2.15 -20.10 -5.77
C ILE A 361 -3.64 -19.80 -5.59
N LEU A 362 -4.42 -19.88 -6.66
CA LEU A 362 -5.80 -19.40 -6.67
C LEU A 362 -6.66 -20.09 -5.58
N PRO A 363 -6.62 -21.43 -5.41
CA PRO A 363 -7.35 -22.08 -4.32
C PRO A 363 -6.85 -21.66 -2.93
N ALA A 364 -5.55 -21.36 -2.79
CA ALA A 364 -5.01 -20.87 -1.52
C ALA A 364 -5.55 -19.47 -1.18
N LEU A 365 -5.65 -18.58 -2.17
CA LEU A 365 -6.23 -17.24 -2.01
C LEU A 365 -7.72 -17.32 -1.66
N ILE A 366 -8.52 -18.09 -2.40
CA ILE A 366 -9.95 -18.28 -2.13
C ILE A 366 -10.18 -18.75 -0.69
N ARG A 367 -9.39 -19.73 -0.23
CA ARG A 367 -9.50 -20.25 1.13
C ARG A 367 -9.07 -19.23 2.19
N LEU A 368 -8.08 -18.40 1.92
CA LEU A 368 -7.57 -17.41 2.87
C LEU A 368 -8.45 -16.16 2.97
N PHE A 369 -9.17 -15.84 1.90
CA PHE A 369 -10.03 -14.65 1.79
C PHE A 369 -11.41 -15.05 1.24
N PRO A 370 -12.25 -15.75 2.03
CA PRO A 370 -13.53 -16.29 1.56
C PRO A 370 -14.62 -15.23 1.34
N GLU A 371 -14.49 -14.05 1.95
CA GLU A 371 -15.53 -13.00 2.03
C GLU A 371 -15.64 -12.12 0.80
#